data_AF-A0A8H5J6B3-F1
#
_entry.id   AF-A0A8H5J6B3-F1
#
_cell.length_a   1.000
_cell.length_b   1.000
_cell.length_c   1.000
_cell.angle_alpha   90.00
_cell.angle_beta   90.00
_cell.angle_gamma   90.00
#
_symmetry.space_group_name_H-M   'P 1'
#
loop_
_entity.id
_entity.type
_entity.pdbx_description
1 polymer ?
#
loop_
_entity_poly.entity_id
_entity_poly.type
_entity_poly.pdbx_seq_one_letter_code
_entity_poly.pdbx_strand_id
1 'polypeptide(L)'
;MADTAEASGADHQQEPAKRNRVVDSVGEKAQEVFKEDYAQAREHVASAAKSRSYLYPIKGIFYFISHRSLWKPFISKLGPLVLLSTGVIGGMFFFTYLPQLAVLFFVNGPIAPFSAVLLVLNESTTIINLVSRNYLLQDALLDVFDGTLLARGDTQIVSEGREVKSGSDPMQKLGKIIKSPFEKFSPKAIVRYVMYLPLNAIPVVGTVIFILIQGRTRGKGVHGRYFQLKKWSQPKREDWLTKNVGPYTAFGLVATLLEMIPVASMFFTFSNTAALWAADIEDKNASMTDGTAPTLRETAKKAE
;
A
#
# COMPACT_ATOMS: atom_id res chain seq x y z
N MET A 1 2.91 -65.89 60.35
CA MET A 1 3.29 -65.53 58.98
C MET A 1 2.50 -64.28 58.63
N ALA A 2 3.23 -63.19 58.33
CA ALA A 2 2.84 -61.92 57.71
C ALA A 2 1.84 -60.98 58.40
N ASP A 3 2.41 -59.83 58.77
CA ASP A 3 1.84 -58.59 59.29
C ASP A 3 0.87 -57.87 58.36
N THR A 4 -0.04 -57.17 59.02
CA THR A 4 -0.97 -56.14 58.56
C THR A 4 -0.28 -54.87 58.08
N ALA A 5 -0.91 -54.27 57.08
CA ALA A 5 -0.65 -52.96 56.52
C ALA A 5 -0.88 -51.81 57.51
N GLU A 6 -0.13 -50.72 57.33
CA GLU A 6 -0.59 -49.33 57.16
C GLU A 6 0.43 -48.33 57.74
N ALA A 7 1.11 -47.61 56.85
CA ALA A 7 1.79 -46.36 57.16
C ALA A 7 1.28 -45.30 56.18
N SER A 8 0.41 -44.44 56.68
CA SER A 8 -0.07 -43.18 56.08
C SER A 8 0.17 -42.10 57.14
N GLY A 9 0.72 -40.92 56.88
CA GLY A 9 1.22 -40.32 55.65
C GLY A 9 2.09 -39.11 56.03
N ALA A 10 3.00 -38.73 55.14
CA ALA A 10 3.70 -37.46 55.21
C ALA A 10 3.00 -36.49 54.25
N ASP A 11 2.50 -35.40 54.83
CA ASP A 11 1.76 -34.34 54.18
C ASP A 11 2.72 -33.41 53.40
N HIS A 12 2.56 -33.36 52.08
CA HIS A 12 3.16 -32.34 51.22
C HIS A 12 2.08 -31.79 50.27
N GLN A 13 1.19 -30.95 50.79
CA GLN A 13 0.35 -30.06 49.98
C GLN A 13 0.91 -28.64 49.99
N GLN A 14 1.68 -28.30 48.96
CA GLN A 14 1.98 -26.90 48.65
C GLN A 14 2.36 -26.68 47.18
N GLU A 15 1.48 -27.01 46.22
CA GLU A 15 1.70 -26.56 44.82
C GLU A 15 0.50 -26.37 43.85
N PRO A 16 -0.78 -26.17 44.26
CA PRO A 16 -1.83 -25.81 43.29
C PRO A 16 -2.00 -24.27 43.09
N ALA A 17 -1.70 -23.45 44.10
CA ALA A 17 -2.07 -22.02 44.09
C ALA A 17 -1.20 -21.14 43.17
N LYS A 18 0.07 -21.50 42.96
CA LYS A 18 1.01 -20.71 42.14
C LYS A 18 0.72 -20.85 40.64
N ARG A 19 0.24 -22.02 40.22
CA ARG A 19 -0.05 -22.34 38.81
C ARG A 19 -1.32 -21.64 38.31
N ASN A 20 -2.38 -21.58 39.13
CA ASN A 20 -3.60 -20.85 38.79
C ASN A 20 -3.33 -19.35 38.60
N ARG A 21 -2.55 -18.75 39.51
CA ARG A 21 -2.22 -17.31 39.45
C ARG A 21 -1.47 -16.91 38.17
N VAL A 22 -0.62 -17.80 37.65
CA VAL A 22 0.11 -17.58 36.40
C VAL A 22 -0.83 -17.70 35.20
N VAL A 23 -1.70 -18.71 35.16
CA VAL A 23 -2.69 -18.88 34.08
C VAL A 23 -3.68 -17.72 34.03
N ASP A 24 -4.15 -17.26 35.20
CA ASP A 24 -5.05 -16.11 35.32
C ASP A 24 -4.37 -14.82 34.83
N SER A 25 -3.12 -14.58 35.24
CA SER A 25 -2.35 -13.42 34.77
C SER A 25 -2.03 -13.43 33.27
N VAL A 26 -1.89 -14.62 32.67
CA VAL A 26 -1.71 -14.77 31.22
C VAL A 26 -3.03 -14.53 30.49
N GLY A 27 -4.16 -14.99 31.05
CA GLY A 27 -5.51 -14.73 30.52
C GLY A 27 -5.88 -13.24 30.58
N GLU A 28 -5.58 -12.56 31.68
CA GLU A 28 -5.79 -11.12 31.85
C GLU A 28 -4.94 -10.31 30.85
N LYS A 29 -3.65 -10.63 30.73
CA LYS A 29 -2.76 -9.98 29.74
C LYS A 29 -3.21 -10.24 28.32
N ALA A 30 -3.67 -11.45 27.99
CA ALA A 30 -4.21 -11.74 26.67
C ALA A 30 -5.46 -10.90 26.40
N GLN A 31 -6.39 -10.81 27.35
CA GLN A 31 -7.59 -9.98 27.22
C GLN A 31 -7.28 -8.48 27.13
N GLU A 32 -6.27 -8.00 27.84
CA GLU A 32 -5.79 -6.62 27.76
C GLU A 32 -5.24 -6.31 26.36
N VAL A 33 -4.34 -7.16 25.84
CA VAL A 33 -3.81 -7.05 24.48
C VAL A 33 -4.94 -7.10 23.44
N PHE A 34 -5.90 -8.02 23.57
CA PHE A 34 -7.05 -8.06 22.65
C PHE A 34 -7.91 -6.79 22.70
N LYS A 35 -8.11 -6.21 23.89
CA LYS A 35 -8.87 -4.96 24.05
C LYS A 35 -8.12 -3.77 23.47
N GLU A 36 -6.81 -3.69 23.71
CA GLU A 36 -5.93 -2.67 23.14
C GLU A 36 -5.91 -2.77 21.61
N ASP A 37 -5.71 -3.96 21.06
CA ASP A 37 -5.71 -4.21 19.61
C ASP A 37 -7.06 -3.87 18.98
N TYR A 38 -8.17 -4.22 19.64
CA TYR A 38 -9.51 -3.89 19.17
C TYR A 38 -9.77 -2.37 19.22
N ALA A 39 -9.34 -1.70 20.28
CA ALA A 39 -9.48 -0.25 20.41
C ALA A 39 -8.65 0.48 19.35
N GLN A 40 -7.40 0.07 19.14
CA GLN A 40 -6.54 0.60 18.08
C GLN A 40 -7.12 0.34 16.69
N ALA A 41 -7.61 -0.87 16.42
CA ALA A 41 -8.26 -1.19 15.15
C ALA A 41 -9.49 -0.31 14.91
N ARG A 42 -10.33 -0.11 15.92
CA ARG A 42 -11.52 0.76 15.83
C ARG A 42 -11.13 2.22 15.58
N GLU A 43 -10.09 2.72 16.25
CA GLU A 43 -9.58 4.08 16.03
C GLU A 43 -9.02 4.26 14.61
N HIS A 44 -8.26 3.29 14.11
CA HIS A 44 -7.75 3.31 12.74
C HIS A 44 -8.87 3.27 11.69
N VAL A 45 -9.93 2.48 11.92
CA VAL A 45 -11.10 2.45 11.03
C VAL A 45 -11.88 3.77 11.10
N ALA A 46 -12.09 4.32 12.30
CA ALA A 46 -12.79 5.59 12.49
C ALA A 46 -12.03 6.75 11.83
N SER A 47 -10.71 6.82 12.00
CA SER A 47 -9.85 7.83 11.35
C SER A 47 -9.78 7.64 9.83
N ALA A 48 -9.76 6.40 9.34
CA ALA A 48 -9.88 6.10 7.91
C ALA A 48 -11.20 6.62 7.32
N ALA A 49 -12.33 6.39 8.00
CA ALA A 49 -13.63 6.88 7.57
C ALA A 49 -13.72 8.41 7.62
N LYS A 50 -13.25 9.03 8.72
CA LYS A 50 -13.30 10.48 8.95
C LYS A 50 -12.43 11.26 7.96
N SER A 51 -11.23 10.76 7.65
CA SER A 51 -10.31 11.42 6.71
C SER A 51 -10.77 11.39 5.25
N ARG A 52 -11.71 10.50 4.91
CA ARG A 52 -12.17 10.26 3.53
C ARG A 52 -11.02 9.96 2.56
N SER A 53 -9.91 9.44 3.07
CA SER A 53 -8.70 9.19 2.28
C SER A 53 -8.92 8.15 1.17
N TYR A 54 -9.84 7.21 1.41
CA TYR A 54 -10.27 6.19 0.46
C TYR A 54 -10.92 6.77 -0.82
N LEU A 55 -11.36 8.04 -0.81
CA LEU A 55 -11.91 8.71 -2.00
C LEU A 55 -10.82 9.23 -2.95
N TYR A 56 -9.59 9.46 -2.48
CA TYR A 56 -8.56 10.08 -3.32
C TYR A 56 -8.09 9.22 -4.50
N PRO A 57 -7.97 7.88 -4.41
CA PRO A 57 -7.70 7.05 -5.58
C PRO A 57 -8.76 7.26 -6.68
N ILE A 58 -10.04 7.34 -6.28
CA ILE A 58 -11.16 7.60 -7.20
C ILE A 58 -11.09 9.02 -7.77
N LYS A 59 -10.88 10.04 -6.93
CA LYS A 59 -10.67 11.42 -7.38
C LYS A 59 -9.49 11.54 -8.34
N GLY A 60 -8.41 10.80 -8.07
CA GLY A 60 -7.22 10.72 -8.91
C GLY A 60 -7.53 10.25 -10.32
N ILE A 61 -8.41 9.26 -10.48
CA ILE A 61 -8.87 8.79 -11.79
C ILE A 61 -9.54 9.93 -12.56
N PHE A 62 -10.56 10.56 -11.98
CA PHE A 62 -11.31 11.64 -12.64
C PHE A 62 -10.41 12.84 -12.96
N TYR A 63 -9.54 13.20 -12.03
CA TYR A 63 -8.61 14.31 -12.23
C TYR A 63 -7.60 14.00 -13.34
N PHE A 64 -7.00 12.81 -13.33
CA PHE A 64 -6.05 12.39 -14.35
C PHE A 64 -6.70 12.37 -15.74
N ILE A 65 -7.92 11.84 -15.87
CA ILE A 65 -8.68 11.85 -17.13
C ILE A 65 -8.96 13.29 -17.60
N SER A 66 -9.35 14.18 -16.68
CA SER A 66 -9.72 15.56 -17.02
C SER A 66 -8.52 16.44 -17.35
N HIS A 67 -7.32 16.10 -16.88
CA HIS A 67 -6.10 16.88 -17.08
C HIS A 67 -5.20 16.24 -18.13
N ARG A 68 -5.49 16.53 -19.40
CA ARG A 68 -4.78 15.96 -20.56
C ARG A 68 -3.26 16.21 -20.55
N SER A 69 -2.79 17.30 -19.92
CA SER A 69 -1.36 17.55 -19.74
C SER A 69 -0.66 16.41 -19.01
N LEU A 70 -1.29 15.83 -17.99
CA LEU A 70 -0.74 14.75 -17.17
C LEU A 70 -0.60 13.43 -17.93
N TRP A 71 -1.16 13.30 -19.13
CA TRP A 71 -1.08 12.06 -19.90
C TRP A 71 0.28 11.88 -20.56
N LYS A 72 1.05 12.96 -20.75
CA LYS A 72 2.33 12.91 -21.47
C LYS A 72 3.31 11.89 -20.87
N PRO A 73 3.57 11.85 -19.55
CA PRO A 73 4.40 10.81 -18.95
C PRO A 73 3.84 9.40 -19.15
N PHE A 74 2.51 9.21 -19.01
CA PHE A 74 1.87 7.91 -19.22
C PHE A 74 2.04 7.40 -20.66
N ILE A 75 1.68 8.21 -21.65
CA ILE A 75 1.78 7.84 -23.08
C ILE A 75 3.24 7.55 -23.46
N SER A 76 4.21 8.31 -22.92
CA SER A 76 5.64 8.08 -23.18
C SER A 76 6.13 6.70 -22.73
N LYS A 77 5.45 6.06 -21.78
CA LYS A 77 5.81 4.76 -21.22
C LYS A 77 4.98 3.61 -21.78
N LEU A 78 3.95 3.88 -22.60
CA LEU A 78 3.11 2.83 -23.17
C LEU A 78 3.90 1.82 -24.01
N GLY A 79 4.78 2.28 -24.91
CA GLY A 79 5.60 1.38 -25.74
C GLY A 79 6.46 0.42 -24.91
N PRO A 80 7.32 0.93 -24.01
CA PRO A 80 8.10 0.08 -23.10
C PRO A 80 7.25 -0.84 -22.22
N LEU A 81 6.07 -0.38 -21.76
CA LEU A 81 5.15 -1.21 -20.99
C LEU A 81 4.56 -2.36 -21.79
N VAL A 82 4.14 -2.10 -23.04
CA VAL A 82 3.60 -3.14 -23.94
C VAL A 82 4.68 -4.18 -24.24
N LEU A 83 5.91 -3.75 -24.52
CA LEU A 83 7.03 -4.65 -24.76
C LEU A 83 7.32 -5.53 -23.53
N LEU A 84 7.44 -4.92 -22.35
CA LEU A 84 7.64 -5.66 -21.10
C LEU A 84 6.49 -6.65 -20.85
N SER A 85 5.24 -6.20 -21.02
CA SER A 85 4.06 -7.03 -20.76
C SER A 85 4.00 -8.22 -21.70
N THR A 86 4.24 -8.00 -22.99
CA THR A 86 4.26 -9.07 -23.99
C THR A 86 5.38 -10.07 -23.71
N GLY A 87 6.58 -9.60 -23.37
CA GLY A 87 7.71 -10.46 -23.03
C GLY A 87 7.47 -11.30 -21.76
N VAL A 88 6.96 -10.69 -20.68
CA VAL A 88 6.67 -11.39 -19.43
C VAL A 88 5.52 -12.37 -19.60
N ILE A 89 4.40 -11.96 -20.20
CA ILE A 89 3.25 -12.85 -20.42
C ILE A 89 3.65 -14.02 -21.31
N GLY A 90 4.32 -13.76 -22.45
CA GLY A 90 4.78 -14.81 -23.34
C GLY A 90 5.74 -15.80 -22.65
N GLY A 91 6.70 -15.29 -21.87
CA GLY A 91 7.62 -16.12 -21.09
C GLY A 91 6.90 -16.96 -20.03
N MET A 92 6.00 -16.36 -19.26
CA MET A 92 5.21 -17.06 -18.23
C MET A 92 4.34 -18.15 -18.85
N PHE A 93 3.61 -17.86 -19.94
CA PHE A 93 2.84 -18.89 -20.64
C PHE A 93 3.72 -20.02 -21.18
N PHE A 94 4.91 -19.72 -21.69
CA PHE A 94 5.83 -20.74 -22.18
C PHE A 94 6.35 -21.65 -21.06
N PHE A 95 6.77 -21.07 -19.93
CA PHE A 95 7.44 -21.81 -18.85
C PHE A 95 6.48 -22.39 -17.80
N THR A 96 5.36 -21.73 -17.49
CA THR A 96 4.53 -22.07 -16.32
C THR A 96 3.18 -22.67 -16.68
N TYR A 97 2.62 -22.39 -17.87
CA TYR A 97 1.25 -22.81 -18.21
C TYR A 97 1.09 -24.33 -18.18
N LEU A 98 1.95 -25.09 -18.88
CA LEU A 98 1.84 -26.56 -18.93
C LEU A 98 2.06 -27.20 -17.54
N PRO A 99 3.11 -26.82 -16.76
CA PRO A 99 3.25 -27.30 -15.39
C PRO A 99 2.05 -26.96 -14.48
N GLN A 100 1.53 -25.73 -14.53
CA GLN A 100 0.39 -25.30 -13.72
C GLN A 100 -0.90 -26.01 -14.13
N LEU A 101 -1.13 -26.17 -15.44
CA LEU A 101 -2.26 -26.93 -15.97
C LEU A 101 -2.21 -28.37 -15.48
N ALA A 102 -1.04 -29.03 -15.53
CA ALA A 102 -0.92 -30.40 -15.04
C ALA A 102 -1.34 -30.52 -13.58
N VAL A 103 -0.82 -29.65 -12.70
CA VAL A 103 -1.19 -29.64 -11.26
C VAL A 103 -2.68 -29.32 -11.07
N LEU A 104 -3.19 -28.27 -11.72
CA LEU A 104 -4.57 -27.84 -11.58
C LEU A 104 -5.55 -28.85 -12.18
N PHE A 105 -5.17 -29.62 -13.17
CA PHE A 105 -6.02 -30.66 -13.75
C PHE A 105 -6.33 -31.76 -12.74
N PHE A 106 -5.37 -32.10 -11.87
CA PHE A 106 -5.62 -33.04 -10.76
C PHE A 106 -6.57 -32.51 -9.69
N VAL A 107 -6.56 -31.19 -9.44
CA VAL A 107 -7.36 -30.58 -8.36
C VAL A 107 -8.74 -30.12 -8.85
N ASN A 108 -8.78 -29.47 -10.01
CA ASN A 108 -9.93 -28.77 -10.55
C ASN A 108 -10.55 -29.48 -11.77
N GLY A 109 -9.90 -30.50 -12.33
CA GLY A 109 -10.44 -31.27 -13.45
C GLY A 109 -10.64 -30.44 -14.73
N PRO A 110 -11.77 -30.58 -15.45
CA PRO A 110 -11.98 -29.95 -16.76
C PRO A 110 -11.90 -28.42 -16.82
N ILE A 111 -12.09 -27.73 -15.69
CA ILE A 111 -11.96 -26.25 -15.62
C ILE A 111 -10.50 -25.77 -15.47
N ALA A 112 -9.56 -26.69 -15.26
CA ALA A 112 -8.15 -26.37 -15.02
C ALA A 112 -7.47 -25.51 -16.12
N PRO A 113 -7.74 -25.67 -17.43
CA PRO A 113 -7.20 -24.76 -18.44
C PRO A 113 -7.56 -23.30 -18.18
N PHE A 114 -8.81 -23.01 -17.82
CA PHE A 114 -9.27 -21.65 -17.51
C PHE A 114 -8.63 -21.13 -16.23
N SER A 115 -8.57 -21.95 -15.18
CA SER A 115 -7.91 -21.58 -13.92
C SER A 115 -6.40 -21.31 -14.12
N ALA A 116 -5.73 -22.12 -14.93
CA ALA A 116 -4.32 -21.97 -15.24
C ALA A 116 -4.06 -20.66 -15.99
N VAL A 117 -4.87 -20.33 -17.01
CA VAL A 117 -4.78 -19.03 -17.72
C VAL A 117 -4.89 -17.86 -16.74
N LEU A 118 -5.89 -17.87 -15.85
CA LEU A 118 -6.09 -16.79 -14.88
C LEU A 118 -4.91 -16.67 -13.91
N LEU A 119 -4.36 -17.80 -13.45
CA LEU A 119 -3.21 -17.83 -12.55
C LEU A 119 -1.96 -17.26 -13.22
N VAL A 120 -1.65 -17.72 -14.45
CA VAL A 120 -0.51 -17.22 -15.25
C VAL A 120 -0.63 -15.71 -15.47
N LEU A 121 -1.81 -15.21 -15.81
CA LEU A 121 -2.05 -13.77 -16.03
C LEU A 121 -1.87 -12.94 -14.75
N ASN A 122 -2.34 -13.45 -13.60
CA ASN A 122 -2.17 -12.78 -12.31
C ASN A 122 -0.70 -12.73 -11.86
N GLU A 123 0.02 -13.84 -11.99
CA GLU A 123 1.46 -13.91 -11.70
C GLU A 123 2.26 -13.01 -12.63
N SER A 124 1.94 -13.02 -13.94
CA SER A 124 2.54 -12.12 -14.92
C SER A 124 2.31 -10.64 -14.56
N THR A 125 1.09 -10.28 -14.17
CA THR A 125 0.75 -8.91 -13.74
C THR A 125 1.59 -8.48 -12.54
N THR A 126 1.82 -9.40 -11.59
CA THR A 126 2.69 -9.13 -10.43
C THR A 126 4.13 -8.84 -10.86
N ILE A 127 4.70 -9.64 -11.77
CA ILE A 127 6.05 -9.42 -12.31
C ILE A 127 6.12 -8.09 -13.07
N ILE A 128 5.16 -7.84 -13.96
CA ILE A 128 5.11 -6.61 -14.77
C ILE A 128 5.03 -5.38 -13.85
N ASN A 129 4.16 -5.40 -12.84
CA ASN A 129 4.04 -4.31 -11.87
C ASN A 129 5.35 -4.10 -11.11
N LEU A 130 6.00 -5.18 -10.67
CA LEU A 130 7.27 -5.11 -9.95
C LEU A 130 8.38 -4.50 -10.82
N VAL A 131 8.55 -4.97 -12.06
CA VAL A 131 9.60 -4.49 -12.97
C VAL A 131 9.30 -3.08 -13.46
N SER A 132 8.09 -2.83 -13.94
CA SER A 132 7.71 -1.52 -14.50
C SER A 132 7.82 -0.40 -13.46
N ARG A 133 7.33 -0.59 -12.24
CA ARG A 133 7.37 0.45 -11.20
C ARG A 133 8.77 0.80 -10.75
N ASN A 134 9.65 -0.18 -10.71
CA ASN A 134 11.01 0.02 -10.21
C ASN A 134 11.99 0.52 -11.28
N TYR A 135 11.71 0.28 -12.57
CA TYR A 135 12.65 0.63 -13.63
C TYR A 135 12.10 1.56 -14.71
N LEU A 136 10.83 1.40 -15.09
CA LEU A 136 10.27 2.12 -16.25
C LEU A 136 9.50 3.37 -15.84
N LEU A 137 8.79 3.28 -14.71
CA LEU A 137 7.74 4.25 -14.33
C LEU A 137 8.19 5.26 -13.28
N GLN A 138 9.30 5.07 -12.58
CA GLN A 138 9.69 5.94 -11.44
C GLN A 138 9.65 7.43 -11.80
N ASP A 139 10.38 7.83 -12.84
CA ASP A 139 10.42 9.23 -13.26
C ASP A 139 9.06 9.71 -13.76
N ALA A 140 8.33 8.89 -14.51
CA ALA A 140 7.02 9.25 -15.05
C ALA A 140 5.97 9.43 -13.95
N LEU A 141 6.02 8.62 -12.88
CA LEU A 141 5.14 8.75 -11.72
C LEU A 141 5.51 9.98 -10.89
N LEU A 142 6.80 10.31 -10.77
CA LEU A 142 7.25 11.56 -10.16
C LEU A 142 6.80 12.77 -10.97
N ASP A 143 6.83 12.70 -12.30
CA ASP A 143 6.37 13.78 -13.18
C ASP A 143 4.86 14.02 -13.05
N VAL A 144 4.06 12.95 -12.99
CA VAL A 144 2.62 13.07 -12.74
C VAL A 144 2.34 13.60 -11.33
N PHE A 145 3.14 13.18 -10.34
CA PHE A 145 3.01 13.69 -8.97
C PHE A 145 3.29 15.20 -8.89
N ASP A 146 4.51 15.61 -9.27
CA ASP A 146 4.98 16.99 -9.22
C ASP A 146 4.10 17.88 -10.12
N GLY A 147 3.72 17.37 -11.27
CA GLY A 147 2.85 18.02 -12.22
C GLY A 147 1.43 18.26 -11.74
N THR A 148 0.86 17.32 -10.98
CA THR A 148 -0.44 17.49 -10.32
C THR A 148 -0.36 18.59 -9.27
N LEU A 149 0.72 18.64 -8.48
CA LEU A 149 0.95 19.74 -7.53
C LEU A 149 1.06 21.09 -8.25
N LEU A 150 1.80 21.17 -9.37
CA LEU A 150 1.89 22.38 -10.18
C LEU A 150 0.53 22.81 -10.74
N ALA A 151 -0.30 21.86 -11.18
CA ALA A 151 -1.66 22.12 -11.64
C ALA A 151 -2.60 22.62 -10.51
N ARG A 152 -2.28 22.28 -9.26
CA ARG A 152 -2.98 22.75 -8.06
C ARG A 152 -2.46 24.10 -7.53
N GLY A 153 -1.41 24.65 -8.11
CA GLY A 153 -0.82 25.92 -7.69
C GLY A 153 0.32 25.77 -6.69
N ASP A 154 0.68 24.54 -6.30
CA ASP A 154 1.72 24.22 -5.32
C ASP A 154 3.13 24.33 -5.93
N THR A 155 3.45 25.47 -6.55
CA THR A 155 4.75 25.67 -7.22
C THR A 155 5.91 25.73 -6.22
N GLN A 156 5.68 26.32 -5.05
CA GLN A 156 6.71 26.50 -4.03
C GLN A 156 7.26 25.16 -3.52
N ILE A 157 6.38 24.21 -3.17
CA ILE A 157 6.79 22.89 -2.69
C ILE A 157 7.51 22.08 -3.77
N VAL A 158 7.08 22.16 -5.03
CA VAL A 158 7.72 21.40 -6.13
C VAL A 158 9.14 21.93 -6.38
N SER A 159 9.33 23.25 -6.26
CA SER A 159 10.63 23.90 -6.48
C SER A 159 11.73 23.42 -5.50
N GLU A 160 11.35 22.87 -4.34
CA GLU A 160 12.28 22.33 -3.35
C GLU A 160 12.97 21.02 -3.77
N GLY A 161 12.38 20.28 -4.73
CA GLY A 161 12.90 18.97 -5.15
C GLY A 161 13.14 18.82 -6.65
N ARG A 162 12.84 19.84 -7.44
CA ARG A 162 13.05 19.87 -8.89
C ARG A 162 13.07 21.32 -9.37
N GLU A 163 13.84 21.58 -10.42
CA GLU A 163 13.79 22.87 -11.12
C GLU A 163 12.40 23.11 -11.74
N VAL A 164 11.86 24.33 -11.59
CA VAL A 164 10.58 24.74 -12.18
C VAL A 164 10.81 25.85 -13.19
N LYS A 165 10.41 25.61 -14.45
CA LYS A 165 10.55 26.54 -15.57
C LYS A 165 9.30 27.41 -15.74
N SER A 166 9.46 28.53 -16.45
CA SER A 166 8.33 29.36 -16.91
C SER A 166 7.55 28.64 -18.01
N GLY A 167 6.22 28.64 -17.92
CA GLY A 167 5.32 28.01 -18.88
C GLY A 167 3.88 27.97 -18.38
N SER A 168 2.93 27.80 -19.30
CA SER A 168 1.49 27.71 -18.99
C SER A 168 1.03 26.28 -18.67
N ASP A 169 1.68 25.26 -19.24
CA ASP A 169 1.37 23.85 -19.00
C ASP A 169 2.17 23.28 -17.81
N PRO A 170 1.52 22.71 -16.78
CA PRO A 170 2.18 22.09 -15.63
C PRO A 170 3.28 21.08 -15.99
N MET A 171 3.13 20.31 -17.07
CA MET A 171 4.18 19.36 -17.50
C MET A 171 5.40 20.05 -18.10
N GLN A 172 5.22 21.16 -18.80
CA GLN A 172 6.32 21.90 -19.43
C GLN A 172 7.16 22.65 -18.42
N LYS A 173 6.54 23.01 -17.28
CA LYS A 173 7.22 23.63 -16.15
C LYS A 173 8.18 22.68 -15.42
N LEU A 174 8.08 21.36 -15.60
CA LEU A 174 8.95 20.39 -14.91
C LEU A 174 10.37 20.37 -15.52
N GLY A 175 11.37 20.74 -14.72
CA GLY A 175 12.79 20.65 -15.04
C GLY A 175 13.46 19.37 -14.52
N LYS A 176 14.79 19.40 -14.32
CA LYS A 176 15.56 18.23 -13.89
C LYS A 176 15.28 17.85 -12.42
N ILE A 177 15.13 16.54 -12.16
CA ILE A 177 14.97 15.99 -10.81
C ILE A 177 16.28 16.14 -10.04
N ILE A 178 16.24 16.83 -8.90
CA ILE A 178 17.43 17.10 -8.06
C ILE A 178 17.60 16.00 -7.00
N LYS A 179 16.50 15.34 -6.59
CA LYS A 179 16.53 14.21 -5.64
C LYS A 179 15.59 13.10 -6.11
N SER A 180 16.15 11.93 -6.43
CA SER A 180 15.35 10.71 -6.65
C SER A 180 15.13 9.98 -5.32
N PRO A 181 13.89 9.66 -4.92
CA PRO A 181 13.59 8.99 -3.66
C PRO A 181 13.80 7.46 -3.69
N PHE A 182 14.17 6.88 -4.83
CA PHE A 182 14.23 5.43 -4.99
C PHE A 182 15.66 4.90 -4.86
N GLU A 183 15.88 3.98 -3.92
CA GLU A 183 17.08 3.15 -3.91
C GLU A 183 17.08 2.27 -5.16
N LYS A 184 18.20 2.27 -5.90
CA LYS A 184 18.38 1.38 -7.05
C LYS A 184 18.39 -0.07 -6.56
N PHE A 185 17.65 -0.90 -7.29
CA PHE A 185 17.31 -2.30 -7.06
C PHE A 185 18.38 -3.17 -6.36
N SER A 186 17.95 -4.04 -5.44
CA SER A 186 18.75 -5.16 -4.93
C SER A 186 18.36 -6.47 -5.62
N PRO A 187 19.31 -7.24 -6.19
CA PRO A 187 19.08 -8.58 -6.75
C PRO A 187 18.34 -9.53 -5.78
N LYS A 188 18.41 -9.27 -4.47
CA LYS A 188 17.67 -10.00 -3.43
C LYS A 188 16.15 -10.00 -3.65
N ALA A 189 15.57 -8.99 -4.31
CA ALA A 189 14.13 -8.93 -4.56
C ALA A 189 13.66 -9.99 -5.58
N ILE A 190 14.46 -10.27 -6.62
CA ILE A 190 14.17 -11.31 -7.62
C ILE A 190 14.30 -12.69 -6.97
N VAL A 191 15.40 -12.93 -6.24
CA VAL A 191 15.62 -14.19 -5.54
C VAL A 191 14.50 -14.45 -4.53
N ARG A 192 14.09 -13.43 -3.78
CA ARG A 192 12.96 -13.49 -2.85
C ARG A 192 11.63 -13.77 -3.55
N TYR A 193 11.39 -13.16 -4.71
CA TYR A 193 10.18 -13.42 -5.50
C TYR A 193 10.14 -14.87 -6.02
N VAL A 194 11.25 -15.38 -6.57
CA VAL A 194 11.38 -16.79 -7.00
C VAL A 194 11.18 -17.75 -5.82
N MET A 195 11.67 -17.41 -4.63
CA MET A 195 11.45 -18.20 -3.41
C MET A 195 10.01 -18.16 -2.89
N TYR A 196 9.26 -17.08 -3.10
CA TYR A 196 7.87 -16.94 -2.64
C TYR A 196 6.83 -17.38 -3.67
N LEU A 197 7.23 -17.68 -4.89
CA LEU A 197 6.37 -18.19 -5.96
C LEU A 197 5.55 -19.43 -5.52
N PRO A 198 6.10 -20.40 -4.77
CA PRO A 198 5.34 -21.55 -4.25
C PRO A 198 4.35 -21.19 -3.12
N LEU A 199 4.49 -20.02 -2.49
CA LEU A 199 3.73 -19.63 -1.29
C LEU A 199 2.33 -19.06 -1.62
N ASN A 200 1.99 -18.87 -2.90
CA ASN A 200 0.66 -18.43 -3.34
C ASN A 200 -0.40 -19.56 -3.33
N ALA A 201 -0.07 -20.75 -2.83
CA ALA A 201 -0.93 -21.93 -2.84
C ALA A 201 -2.06 -21.95 -1.77
N ILE A 202 -2.43 -20.80 -1.17
CA ILE A 202 -3.52 -20.73 -0.17
C ILE A 202 -4.63 -19.78 -0.66
N PRO A 203 -5.72 -20.33 -1.25
CA PRO A 203 -6.82 -19.52 -1.76
C PRO A 203 -7.62 -18.81 -0.65
N VAL A 204 -8.14 -17.64 -1.01
CA VAL A 204 -9.21 -16.87 -0.33
C VAL A 204 -8.79 -16.14 0.95
N VAL A 205 -8.44 -16.84 2.04
CA VAL A 205 -8.05 -16.16 3.30
C VAL A 205 -6.71 -15.44 3.14
N GLY A 206 -5.77 -16.09 2.44
CA GLY A 206 -4.47 -15.49 2.11
C GLY A 206 -4.60 -14.22 1.28
N THR A 207 -5.55 -14.17 0.35
CA THR A 207 -5.78 -13.00 -0.52
C THR A 207 -6.29 -11.79 0.25
N VAL A 208 -7.25 -11.98 1.17
CA VAL A 208 -7.78 -10.89 1.99
C VAL A 208 -6.70 -10.33 2.91
N ILE A 209 -5.96 -11.20 3.61
CA ILE A 209 -4.85 -10.80 4.48
C ILE A 209 -3.75 -10.09 3.66
N PHE A 210 -3.43 -10.62 2.48
CA PHE A 210 -2.48 -10.02 1.56
C PHE A 210 -2.91 -8.61 1.14
N ILE A 211 -4.17 -8.41 0.74
CA ILE A 211 -4.71 -7.08 0.40
C ILE A 211 -4.59 -6.12 1.57
N LEU A 212 -4.88 -6.57 2.80
CA LEU A 212 -4.78 -5.74 4.00
C LEU A 212 -3.34 -5.31 4.28
N ILE A 213 -2.40 -6.26 4.27
CA ILE A 213 -0.97 -6.01 4.51
C ILE A 213 -0.40 -5.11 3.41
N GLN A 214 -0.71 -5.41 2.15
CA GLN A 214 -0.25 -4.65 1.00
C GLN A 214 -0.86 -3.25 0.98
N GLY A 215 -2.15 -3.11 1.26
CA GLY A 215 -2.82 -1.82 1.35
C GLY A 215 -2.17 -0.92 2.40
N ARG A 216 -1.91 -1.43 3.61
CA ARG A 216 -1.21 -0.68 4.66
C ARG A 216 0.20 -0.27 4.24
N THR A 217 0.97 -1.20 3.67
CA THR A 217 2.36 -0.95 3.24
C THR A 217 2.41 0.05 2.10
N ARG A 218 1.57 -0.15 1.08
CA ARG A 218 1.40 0.75 -0.07
C ARG A 218 1.03 2.15 0.40
N GLY A 219 0.05 2.24 1.29
CA GLY A 219 -0.42 3.48 1.90
C GLY A 219 0.72 4.32 2.47
N LYS A 220 1.59 3.73 3.30
CA LYS A 220 2.73 4.46 3.88
C LYS A 220 3.69 5.06 2.84
N GLY A 221 3.79 4.44 1.66
CA GLY A 221 4.68 4.87 0.59
C GLY A 221 4.13 5.97 -0.32
N VAL A 222 2.81 6.25 -0.31
CA VAL A 222 2.19 7.11 -1.35
C VAL A 222 2.63 8.57 -1.28
N HIS A 223 2.98 9.07 -0.10
CA HIS A 223 3.49 10.42 0.10
C HIS A 223 5.02 10.50 0.18
N GLY A 224 5.74 9.46 -0.25
CA GLY A 224 7.20 9.47 -0.27
C GLY A 224 7.79 10.70 -0.97
N ARG A 225 7.23 11.06 -2.16
CA ARG A 225 7.62 12.27 -2.89
C ARG A 225 7.24 13.55 -2.16
N TYR A 226 6.01 13.64 -1.63
CA TYR A 226 5.57 14.78 -0.82
C TYR A 226 6.53 15.07 0.35
N PHE A 227 6.86 14.05 1.16
CA PHE A 227 7.77 14.20 2.29
C PHE A 227 9.19 14.61 1.87
N GLN A 228 9.63 14.14 0.70
CA GLN A 228 10.90 14.54 0.12
C GLN A 228 10.89 16.01 -0.27
N LEU A 229 9.82 16.50 -0.92
CA LEU A 229 9.65 17.91 -1.28
C LEU A 229 9.58 18.80 -0.04
N LYS A 230 8.89 18.37 1.03
CA LYS A 230 8.88 19.08 2.32
C LYS A 230 10.19 18.96 3.10
N LYS A 231 11.21 18.26 2.58
CA LYS A 231 12.50 18.00 3.25
C LYS A 231 12.37 17.39 4.65
N TRP A 232 11.34 16.56 4.89
CA TRP A 232 11.17 15.94 6.20
C TRP A 232 12.27 14.91 6.47
N SER A 233 12.79 14.90 7.70
CA SER A 233 13.69 13.86 8.20
C SER A 233 12.95 12.53 8.39
N GLN A 234 13.68 11.41 8.39
CA GLN A 234 13.09 10.08 8.59
C GLN A 234 12.25 9.99 9.89
N PRO A 235 12.73 10.45 11.07
CA PRO A 235 11.93 10.40 12.29
C PRO A 235 10.62 11.19 12.19
N LYS A 236 10.64 12.36 11.52
CA LYS A 236 9.42 13.17 11.31
C LYS A 236 8.41 12.46 10.41
N ARG A 237 8.88 11.76 9.37
CA ARG A 237 8.02 10.96 8.48
C ARG A 237 7.38 9.79 9.24
N GLU A 238 8.16 9.09 10.05
CA GLU A 238 7.69 7.96 10.85
C GLU A 238 6.65 8.39 11.89
N ASP A 239 6.89 9.49 12.59
CA ASP A 239 5.92 10.09 13.52
C ASP A 239 4.60 10.45 12.81
N TRP A 240 4.69 11.12 11.65
CA TRP A 240 3.51 11.45 10.85
C TRP A 240 2.72 10.22 10.40
N LEU A 241 3.41 9.21 9.86
CA LEU A 241 2.78 7.99 9.37
C LEU A 241 2.12 7.20 10.51
N THR A 242 2.73 7.21 11.70
CA THR A 242 2.20 6.55 12.91
C THR A 242 0.94 7.24 13.41
N LYS A 243 0.89 8.58 13.36
CA LYS A 243 -0.31 9.35 13.72
C LYS A 243 -1.45 9.22 12.71
N ASN A 244 -1.15 8.85 11.46
CA ASN A 244 -2.11 8.84 10.34
C ASN A 244 -2.29 7.44 9.72
N VAL A 245 -2.11 6.37 10.49
CA VAL A 245 -2.19 4.98 9.99
C VAL A 245 -3.53 4.69 9.29
N GLY A 246 -4.65 5.11 9.87
CA GLY A 246 -5.98 4.90 9.30
C GLY A 246 -6.13 5.49 7.89
N PRO A 247 -5.93 6.82 7.72
CA PRO A 247 -5.98 7.46 6.41
C PRO A 247 -5.09 6.80 5.35
N TYR A 248 -3.83 6.52 5.68
CA TYR A 248 -2.90 5.87 4.74
C TYR A 248 -3.33 4.45 4.38
N THR A 249 -3.83 3.69 5.35
CA THR A 249 -4.33 2.32 5.12
C THR A 249 -5.55 2.35 4.21
N ALA A 250 -6.52 3.24 4.44
CA ALA A 250 -7.71 3.36 3.59
C ALA A 250 -7.37 3.75 2.14
N PHE A 251 -6.47 4.73 1.94
CA PHE A 251 -5.99 5.08 0.61
C PHE A 251 -5.34 3.86 -0.06
N GLY A 252 -4.40 3.22 0.65
CA GLY A 252 -3.62 2.13 0.12
C GLY A 252 -4.47 0.90 -0.23
N LEU A 253 -5.53 0.63 0.53
CA LEU A 253 -6.48 -0.44 0.22
C LEU A 253 -7.20 -0.20 -1.10
N VAL A 254 -7.84 0.96 -1.27
CA VAL A 254 -8.58 1.28 -2.49
C VAL A 254 -7.63 1.35 -3.69
N ALA A 255 -6.45 1.97 -3.54
CA ALA A 255 -5.44 2.01 -4.58
C ALA A 255 -4.98 0.60 -4.99
N THR A 256 -4.76 -0.30 -4.03
CA THR A 256 -4.37 -1.68 -4.30
C THR A 256 -5.48 -2.43 -5.04
N LEU A 257 -6.74 -2.28 -4.63
CA LEU A 257 -7.89 -2.91 -5.30
C LEU A 257 -8.05 -2.44 -6.75
N LEU A 258 -7.87 -1.15 -7.02
CA LEU A 258 -7.87 -0.63 -8.39
C LEU A 258 -6.72 -1.21 -9.22
N GLU A 259 -5.51 -1.23 -8.64
CA GLU A 259 -4.30 -1.75 -9.28
C GLU A 259 -4.31 -3.29 -9.45
N MET A 260 -5.27 -4.01 -8.88
CA MET A 260 -5.50 -5.44 -9.12
C MET A 260 -6.25 -5.71 -10.43
N ILE A 261 -6.93 -4.71 -11.02
CA ILE A 261 -7.66 -4.89 -12.27
C ILE A 261 -6.64 -5.10 -13.39
N PRO A 262 -6.56 -6.28 -14.03
CA PRO A 262 -5.62 -6.55 -15.10
C PRO A 262 -5.82 -5.56 -16.25
N VAL A 263 -4.74 -5.24 -16.98
CA VAL A 263 -4.71 -4.26 -18.09
C VAL A 263 -4.90 -2.80 -17.63
N ALA A 264 -5.86 -2.52 -16.75
CA ALA A 264 -6.12 -1.18 -16.22
C ALA A 264 -5.16 -0.79 -15.07
N SER A 265 -4.47 -1.75 -14.46
CA SER A 265 -3.55 -1.53 -13.34
C SER A 265 -2.47 -0.48 -13.63
N MET A 266 -1.94 -0.44 -14.85
CA MET A 266 -0.96 0.57 -15.25
C MET A 266 -1.56 1.97 -15.24
N PHE A 267 -2.76 2.14 -15.80
CA PHE A 267 -3.47 3.40 -15.74
C PHE A 267 -3.71 3.83 -14.29
N PHE A 268 -4.20 2.92 -13.44
CA PHE A 268 -4.44 3.23 -12.03
C PHE A 268 -3.17 3.56 -11.25
N THR A 269 -2.02 3.01 -11.65
CA THR A 269 -0.73 3.37 -11.06
C THR A 269 -0.43 4.86 -11.20
N PHE A 270 -0.78 5.46 -12.35
CA PHE A 270 -0.60 6.90 -12.61
C PHE A 270 -1.66 7.76 -11.92
N SER A 271 -2.91 7.30 -11.85
CA SER A 271 -3.97 8.05 -11.14
C SER A 271 -3.82 8.01 -9.62
N ASN A 272 -3.15 7.00 -9.08
CA ASN A 272 -2.98 6.77 -7.63
C ASN A 272 -1.70 7.38 -7.05
N THR A 273 -1.09 8.37 -7.70
CA THR A 273 0.13 9.03 -7.19
C THR A 273 -0.08 9.79 -5.88
N ALA A 274 -1.32 9.94 -5.40
CA ALA A 274 -1.68 10.66 -4.17
C ALA A 274 -1.32 12.16 -4.17
N ALA A 275 -0.96 12.73 -5.32
CA ALA A 275 -0.61 14.15 -5.42
C ALA A 275 -1.78 15.09 -5.07
N LEU A 276 -3.01 14.73 -5.46
CA LEU A 276 -4.20 15.47 -5.03
C LEU A 276 -4.41 15.43 -3.52
N TRP A 277 -4.07 14.29 -2.90
CA TRP A 277 -4.17 14.17 -1.46
C TRP A 277 -3.10 15.04 -0.79
N ALA A 278 -1.87 15.02 -1.29
CA ALA A 278 -0.80 15.90 -0.86
C ALA A 278 -1.16 17.40 -0.99
N ALA A 279 -1.71 17.82 -2.13
CA ALA A 279 -2.19 19.18 -2.34
C ALA A 279 -3.26 19.58 -1.32
N ASP A 280 -4.28 18.74 -1.12
CA ASP A 280 -5.36 19.01 -0.16
C ASP A 280 -4.85 19.04 1.30
N ILE A 281 -3.74 18.36 1.64
CA ILE A 281 -3.09 18.43 2.96
C ILE A 281 -2.37 19.77 3.13
N GLU A 282 -1.73 20.26 2.08
CA GLU A 282 -1.06 21.56 2.07
C GLU A 282 -2.10 22.69 2.22
N ASP A 283 -3.17 22.64 1.40
CA ASP A 283 -4.27 23.62 1.42
C ASP A 283 -4.97 23.71 2.79
N LYS A 284 -5.06 22.60 3.52
CA LYS A 284 -5.77 22.51 4.81
C LYS A 284 -4.87 22.71 6.03
N ASN A 285 -3.62 23.15 5.86
CA ASN A 285 -2.66 23.29 6.95
C ASN A 285 -2.53 22.00 7.80
N ALA A 286 -2.12 20.91 7.16
CA ALA A 286 -1.68 19.66 7.78
C ALA A 286 -2.72 18.82 8.57
N SER A 287 -3.99 19.22 8.64
CA SER A 287 -5.01 18.38 9.26
C SER A 287 -5.63 17.38 8.28
N MET A 288 -5.31 16.09 8.44
CA MET A 288 -5.92 14.99 7.67
C MET A 288 -7.29 14.53 8.23
N THR A 289 -7.60 14.88 9.47
CA THR A 289 -8.72 14.31 10.24
C THR A 289 -9.67 15.37 10.81
N ASP A 290 -9.41 16.66 10.64
CA ASP A 290 -10.41 17.68 10.95
C ASP A 290 -11.49 17.67 9.88
N GLY A 291 -12.63 17.11 10.26
CA GLY A 291 -13.86 17.33 9.53
C GLY A 291 -14.16 18.81 9.57
N THR A 292 -14.18 19.42 8.39
CA THR A 292 -14.53 20.84 8.13
C THR A 292 -13.38 21.81 8.40
N ALA A 293 -13.06 22.57 7.35
CA ALA A 293 -11.99 23.55 7.30
C ALA A 293 -12.03 24.52 8.51
N PRO A 294 -10.98 24.58 9.36
CA PRO A 294 -10.88 25.60 10.40
C PRO A 294 -10.92 27.02 9.79
N THR A 295 -10.43 27.16 8.55
CA THR A 295 -10.48 28.41 7.80
C THR A 295 -11.89 28.92 7.55
N LEU A 296 -12.92 28.07 7.37
CA LEU A 296 -14.31 28.55 7.22
C LEU A 296 -14.88 29.09 8.53
N ARG A 297 -14.53 28.48 9.67
CA ARG A 297 -14.92 28.97 11.00
C ARG A 297 -14.21 30.27 11.38
N GLU A 298 -12.94 30.41 11.03
CA GLU A 298 -12.17 31.64 11.25
C GLU A 298 -12.59 32.77 10.30
N THR A 299 -12.94 32.45 9.04
CA THR A 299 -13.43 33.45 8.10
C THR A 299 -14.85 33.91 8.46
N ALA A 300 -15.70 33.01 8.96
CA ALA A 300 -17.02 33.38 9.51
C ALA A 300 -16.90 34.24 10.77
N LYS A 301 -15.97 33.93 11.68
CA LYS A 301 -15.71 34.74 12.89
C LYS A 301 -15.08 36.11 12.65
N LYS A 302 -14.43 36.32 11.50
CA LYS A 302 -13.89 37.63 11.10
C LYS A 302 -14.90 38.46 10.31
N ALA A 303 -16.03 37.86 9.92
CA ALA A 303 -17.12 38.51 9.22
C ALA A 303 -18.31 38.84 10.16
N GLU A 304 -18.23 38.44 11.44
CA GLU A 304 -18.99 38.98 12.57
C GLU A 304 -18.18 40.08 13.27
#